data_AF-A0A9D9XPC7-F1
#
_entry.id   AF-A0A9D9XPC7-F1
#
_cell.length_a   1.000
_cell.length_b   1.000
_cell.length_c   1.000
_cell.angle_alpha   90.00
_cell.angle_beta   90.00
_cell.angle_gamma   90.00
#
_symmetry.space_group_name_H-M   'P 1'
#
loop_
_entity.id
_entity.type
_entity.pdbx_description
1 polymer ?
#
loop_
_entity_poly.entity_id
_entity_poly.type
_entity_poly.pdbx_seq_one_letter_code
_entity_poly.pdbx_strand_id
1 'polypeptide(L)'
;LRVSLLVEELKELQEAIAQKDLVEIADALCDLQYVLSGAVLEFGLGDKFVDLFDEVQRSNMSKACQSYEDAQETVNYYAQKDGTQAHIVAEGNLFLVYRSADNKVLKSIKYSPANLKEILAQ
;
A
#
# COMPACT_ATOMS: atom_id res chain seq x y z
N LEU A 1 -21.28 11.62 5.12
CA LEU A 1 -21.89 10.39 4.56
C LEU A 1 -20.86 9.37 4.09
N ARG A 2 -20.01 9.65 3.09
CA ARG A 2 -19.04 8.65 2.59
C ARG A 2 -18.09 8.10 3.67
N VAL A 3 -17.53 8.97 4.51
CA VAL A 3 -16.64 8.56 5.61
C VAL A 3 -17.38 7.69 6.65
N SER A 4 -18.66 7.97 6.93
CA SER A 4 -19.40 7.17 7.92
C SER A 4 -19.66 5.76 7.41
N LEU A 5 -20.01 5.60 6.13
CA LEU A 5 -20.18 4.29 5.49
C LEU A 5 -18.87 3.49 5.49
N LEU A 6 -17.75 4.10 5.09
CA LEU A 6 -16.44 3.44 5.14
C LEU A 6 -16.06 2.97 6.55
N VAL A 7 -16.42 3.74 7.58
CA VAL A 7 -16.17 3.37 8.99
C VAL A 7 -17.10 2.27 9.47
N GLU A 8 -18.32 2.18 8.94
CA GLU A 8 -19.28 1.12 9.21
C GLU A 8 -18.77 -0.21 8.68
N GLU A 9 -18.49 -0.31 7.37
CA GLU A 9 -18.02 -1.56 6.75
C GLU A 9 -16.67 -2.04 7.33
N LEU A 10 -15.81 -1.09 7.75
CA LEU A 10 -14.55 -1.43 8.40
C LEU A 10 -14.76 -2.10 9.77
N LYS A 11 -15.79 -1.70 10.52
CA LYS A 11 -16.11 -2.35 11.80
C LYS A 11 -16.64 -3.76 11.57
N GLU A 12 -17.48 -3.96 10.57
CA GLU A 12 -17.98 -5.28 10.20
C GLU A 12 -16.83 -6.22 9.82
N LEU A 13 -15.86 -5.73 9.04
CA LEU A 13 -14.64 -6.49 8.75
C LEU A 13 -13.85 -6.85 10.01
N GLN A 14 -13.71 -5.91 10.97
CA GLN A 14 -13.02 -6.17 12.24
C GLN A 14 -13.73 -7.26 13.07
N GLU A 15 -15.06 -7.21 13.12
CA GLU A 15 -15.89 -8.19 13.82
C GLU A 15 -15.78 -9.58 13.15
N ALA A 16 -15.87 -9.64 11.83
CA ALA A 16 -15.74 -10.89 11.07
C ALA A 16 -14.35 -11.54 11.26
N ILE A 17 -13.27 -10.74 11.26
CA ILE A 17 -11.91 -11.22 11.58
C ILE A 17 -11.83 -11.76 13.02
N ALA A 18 -12.41 -11.06 13.98
CA ALA A 18 -12.42 -11.51 15.38
C ALA A 18 -13.17 -12.83 15.56
N GLN A 19 -14.23 -13.04 14.80
CA GLN A 19 -15.02 -14.28 14.77
C GLN A 19 -14.40 -15.39 13.91
N LYS A 20 -13.36 -15.08 13.12
CA LYS A 20 -12.73 -15.98 12.14
C LYS A 20 -13.73 -16.52 11.11
N ASP A 21 -14.74 -15.73 10.78
CA ASP A 21 -15.75 -16.10 9.79
C ASP A 21 -15.31 -15.66 8.40
N LEU A 22 -14.87 -16.61 7.57
CA LEU A 22 -14.36 -16.29 6.23
C LEU A 22 -15.45 -15.78 5.27
N VAL A 23 -16.71 -16.18 5.49
CA VAL A 23 -17.82 -15.73 4.64
C VAL A 23 -18.11 -14.27 4.93
N GLU A 24 -18.26 -13.90 6.19
CA GLU A 24 -18.49 -12.51 6.62
C GLU A 24 -17.28 -11.62 6.32
N ILE A 25 -16.05 -12.16 6.40
CA ILE A 25 -14.85 -11.43 5.94
C ILE A 25 -14.95 -11.10 4.45
N ALA A 26 -15.38 -12.05 3.62
CA ALA A 26 -15.50 -11.83 2.19
C ALA A 26 -16.61 -10.81 1.86
N ASP A 27 -17.72 -10.85 2.59
CA ASP A 27 -18.84 -9.91 2.46
C ASP A 27 -18.40 -8.47 2.81
N ALA A 28 -17.84 -8.27 4.02
CA ALA A 28 -17.37 -6.95 4.47
C ALA A 28 -16.27 -6.37 3.57
N LEU A 29 -15.42 -7.21 2.97
CA LEU A 29 -14.44 -6.75 1.96
C LEU A 29 -15.12 -6.27 0.67
N CYS A 30 -16.17 -6.94 0.22
CA CYS A 30 -16.96 -6.50 -0.93
C CYS A 30 -17.69 -5.19 -0.64
N ASP A 31 -18.27 -5.05 0.54
CA ASP A 31 -19.00 -3.84 0.93
C ASP A 31 -18.08 -2.64 1.11
N LEU A 32 -16.90 -2.83 1.72
CA LEU A 32 -15.83 -1.82 1.76
C LEU A 32 -15.48 -1.33 0.35
N GLN A 33 -15.30 -2.26 -0.60
CA GLN A 33 -15.01 -1.90 -1.99
C GLN A 33 -16.20 -1.16 -2.63
N TYR A 34 -17.44 -1.56 -2.35
CA TYR A 34 -18.63 -0.93 -2.89
C TYR A 34 -18.79 0.52 -2.41
N VAL A 35 -18.65 0.76 -1.11
CA VAL A 35 -18.76 2.11 -0.54
C VAL A 35 -17.56 2.99 -0.92
N LEU A 36 -16.36 2.40 -1.08
CA LEU A 36 -15.19 3.10 -1.60
C LEU A 36 -15.41 3.55 -3.04
N SER A 37 -15.87 2.66 -3.93
CA SER A 37 -16.21 2.99 -5.31
C SER A 37 -17.27 4.09 -5.38
N GLY A 38 -18.28 4.02 -4.50
CA GLY A 38 -19.28 5.10 -4.37
C GLY A 38 -18.66 6.45 -3.96
N ALA A 39 -17.66 6.45 -3.06
CA ALA A 39 -16.95 7.67 -2.68
C ALA A 39 -16.10 8.22 -3.85
N VAL A 40 -15.40 7.35 -4.58
CA VAL A 40 -14.62 7.72 -5.77
C VAL A 40 -15.49 8.45 -6.79
N LEU A 41 -16.68 7.91 -7.07
CA LEU A 41 -17.65 8.54 -7.99
C LEU A 41 -18.16 9.89 -7.46
N GLU A 42 -18.48 9.97 -6.16
CA GLU A 42 -18.94 11.22 -5.52
C GLU A 42 -17.92 12.36 -5.65
N PHE A 43 -16.62 12.04 -5.60
CA PHE A 43 -15.55 13.02 -5.76
C PHE A 43 -15.18 13.28 -7.23
N GLY A 44 -15.92 12.73 -8.20
CA GLY A 44 -15.66 12.94 -9.63
C GLY A 44 -14.38 12.27 -10.13
N LEU A 45 -13.91 11.22 -9.44
CA LEU A 45 -12.68 10.51 -9.79
C LEU A 45 -12.92 9.25 -10.62
N GLY A 46 -14.18 8.93 -10.96
CA GLY A 46 -14.56 7.68 -11.64
C GLY A 46 -13.69 7.35 -12.85
N ASP A 47 -13.57 8.29 -13.80
CA ASP A 47 -12.85 8.08 -15.05
C ASP A 47 -11.31 8.03 -14.89
N LYS A 48 -10.79 8.44 -13.72
CA LYS A 48 -9.34 8.52 -13.44
C LYS A 48 -8.88 7.53 -12.37
N PHE A 49 -9.81 6.85 -11.70
CA PHE A 49 -9.47 6.09 -10.50
C PHE A 49 -8.56 4.89 -10.79
N VAL A 50 -8.75 4.25 -11.95
CA VAL A 50 -7.88 3.17 -12.42
C VAL A 50 -6.44 3.68 -12.57
N ASP A 51 -6.23 4.79 -13.29
CA ASP A 51 -4.90 5.37 -13.47
C ASP A 51 -4.25 5.81 -12.15
N LEU A 52 -5.06 6.41 -11.26
CA LEU A 52 -4.60 6.79 -9.91
C LEU A 52 -4.17 5.56 -9.10
N PHE A 53 -4.94 4.48 -9.15
CA PHE A 53 -4.64 3.24 -8.45
C PHE A 53 -3.38 2.58 -9.01
N ASP A 54 -3.27 2.50 -10.33
CA ASP A 54 -2.12 1.92 -11.02
C ASP A 54 -0.82 2.70 -10.74
N GLU A 55 -0.90 4.03 -10.63
CA GLU A 55 0.26 4.85 -10.27
C GLU A 55 0.68 4.64 -8.80
N VAL A 56 -0.29 4.51 -7.88
CA VAL A 56 0.01 4.12 -6.49
C VAL A 56 0.65 2.73 -6.46
N GLN A 57 0.14 1.79 -7.24
CA GLN A 57 0.67 0.44 -7.33
C GLN A 57 2.10 0.43 -7.88
N ARG A 58 2.37 1.12 -8.99
CA ARG A 58 3.72 1.30 -9.56
C ARG A 58 4.68 1.88 -8.54
N SER A 59 4.28 2.94 -7.83
CA SER A 59 5.06 3.56 -6.76
C SER A 59 5.33 2.57 -5.62
N ASN A 60 4.34 1.78 -5.19
CA ASN A 60 4.52 0.75 -4.16
C ASN A 60 5.49 -0.35 -4.60
N MET A 61 5.38 -0.84 -5.84
CA MET A 61 6.29 -1.84 -6.38
C MET A 61 7.73 -1.32 -6.48
N SER A 62 7.92 -0.02 -6.71
CA SER A 62 9.25 0.61 -6.73
C SER A 62 9.97 0.64 -5.37
N LYS A 63 9.30 0.24 -4.27
CA LYS A 63 9.94 0.07 -2.96
C LYS A 63 10.88 -1.12 -2.93
N ALA A 64 10.62 -2.14 -3.75
CA ALA A 64 11.47 -3.32 -3.84
C ALA A 64 12.78 -3.01 -4.59
N CYS A 65 13.85 -3.71 -4.24
CA CYS A 65 15.15 -3.60 -4.88
C CYS A 65 15.30 -4.69 -5.96
N GLN A 66 15.90 -4.34 -7.11
CA GLN A 66 16.09 -5.27 -8.23
C GLN A 66 17.37 -6.11 -8.08
N SER A 67 18.32 -5.65 -7.27
CA SER A 67 19.55 -6.35 -6.97
C SER A 67 19.82 -6.38 -5.47
N TYR A 68 20.65 -7.33 -5.04
CA TYR A 68 21.12 -7.39 -3.66
C TYR A 68 21.95 -6.14 -3.30
N GLU A 69 22.70 -5.60 -4.26
CA GLU A 69 23.46 -4.36 -4.10
C GLU A 69 22.55 -3.18 -3.76
N ASP A 70 21.47 -2.98 -4.52
CA ASP A 70 20.47 -1.94 -4.24
C ASP A 70 19.86 -2.07 -2.84
N ALA A 71 19.61 -3.31 -2.41
CA ALA A 71 19.08 -3.60 -1.09
C ALA A 71 20.09 -3.28 0.02
N GLN A 72 21.36 -3.63 -0.19
CA GLN A 72 22.44 -3.32 0.75
C GLN A 72 22.68 -1.81 0.87
N GLU A 73 22.67 -1.09 -0.24
CA GLU A 73 22.74 0.37 -0.25
C GLU A 73 21.55 1.00 0.45
N THR A 74 20.34 0.44 0.27
CA THR A 74 19.14 0.89 0.97
C THR A 74 19.25 0.70 2.49
N VAL A 75 19.73 -0.46 2.96
CA VAL A 75 19.99 -0.68 4.39
C VAL A 75 20.98 0.35 4.93
N ASN A 76 22.09 0.57 4.21
CA ASN A 76 23.13 1.52 4.61
C ASN A 76 22.60 2.96 4.66
N TYR A 77 21.79 3.36 3.68
CA TYR A 77 21.15 4.67 3.62
C TYR A 77 20.32 4.94 4.87
N TYR A 78 19.45 4.00 5.26
CA TYR A 78 18.60 4.17 6.45
C TYR A 78 19.40 4.15 7.75
N ALA A 79 20.40 3.27 7.87
CA ALA A 79 21.30 3.26 9.02
C ALA A 79 22.04 4.60 9.19
N GLN A 80 22.49 5.23 8.10
CA GLN A 80 23.17 6.52 8.14
C GLN A 80 22.22 7.70 8.34
N LYS A 81 21.03 7.64 7.75
CA LYS A 81 20.04 8.72 7.79
C LYS A 81 19.48 8.95 9.19
N ASP A 82 19.03 7.88 9.84
CA ASP A 82 18.28 7.97 11.08
C ASP A 82 18.55 6.80 12.05
N GLY A 83 19.57 5.99 11.79
CA GLY A 83 19.92 4.85 12.62
C GLY A 83 18.97 3.66 12.49
N THR A 84 18.05 3.68 11.52
CA THR A 84 17.11 2.57 11.30
C THR A 84 17.86 1.28 10.98
N GLN A 85 17.64 0.26 11.81
CA GLN A 85 18.10 -1.09 11.55
C GLN A 85 17.14 -1.80 10.60
N ALA A 86 17.70 -2.45 9.58
CA ALA A 86 16.94 -3.16 8.57
C ALA A 86 17.63 -4.46 8.17
N HIS A 87 16.86 -5.38 7.60
CA HIS A 87 17.32 -6.65 7.07
C HIS A 87 16.72 -6.90 5.68
N ILE A 88 17.40 -7.73 4.89
CA ILE A 88 17.04 -8.01 3.49
C ILE A 88 16.39 -9.39 3.42
N VAL A 89 15.29 -9.49 2.67
CA VAL A 89 14.60 -10.74 2.35
C VAL A 89 14.49 -10.85 0.83
N ALA A 90 14.91 -11.98 0.27
CA ALA A 90 14.73 -12.27 -1.16
C ALA A 90 13.34 -12.85 -1.40
N GLU A 91 12.59 -12.26 -2.33
CA GLU A 91 11.28 -12.75 -2.78
C GLU A 91 11.25 -12.85 -4.30
N GLY A 92 11.34 -14.09 -4.81
CA GLY A 92 11.46 -14.34 -6.25
C GLY A 92 12.70 -13.65 -6.84
N ASN A 93 12.48 -12.70 -7.73
CA ASN A 93 13.54 -11.93 -8.41
C ASN A 93 13.81 -10.56 -7.75
N LEU A 94 13.20 -10.28 -6.60
CA LEU A 94 13.29 -8.99 -5.93
C LEU A 94 13.89 -9.14 -4.52
N PHE A 95 14.38 -8.03 -3.99
CA PHE A 95 14.90 -7.91 -2.64
C PHE A 95 14.09 -6.88 -1.86
N LEU A 96 13.49 -7.30 -0.75
CA LEU A 96 12.74 -6.43 0.15
C LEU A 96 13.60 -6.05 1.34
N VAL A 97 13.60 -4.77 1.68
CA VAL A 97 14.31 -4.24 2.84
C VAL A 97 13.31 -3.96 3.94
N TYR A 98 13.35 -4.76 5.00
CA TYR A 98 12.43 -4.66 6.12
C TYR A 98 13.07 -3.94 7.28
N ARG A 99 12.35 -2.99 7.87
CA ARG A 99 12.73 -2.41 9.15
C ARG A 99 12.59 -3.46 10.25
N SER A 100 13.66 -3.69 11.00
CA SER A 100 13.71 -4.76 11.99
C SER A 100 12.77 -4.56 13.19
N ALA A 101 12.32 -3.33 13.45
CA ALA A 101 11.44 -3.03 14.58
C ALA A 101 9.98 -3.51 14.40
N ASP A 102 9.48 -3.51 13.16
CA ASP A 102 8.06 -3.73 12.86
C ASP A 102 7.78 -4.46 11.54
N ASN A 103 8.81 -4.97 10.87
CA ASN A 103 8.72 -5.62 9.56
C ASN A 103 8.02 -4.75 8.51
N LYS A 104 8.14 -3.43 8.62
CA LYS A 104 7.69 -2.52 7.57
C LYS A 104 8.68 -2.52 6.41
N VAL A 105 8.18 -2.71 5.19
CA VAL A 105 8.98 -2.53 3.96
C VAL A 105 9.43 -1.07 3.86
N LEU A 106 10.75 -0.87 3.84
CA LEU A 106 11.41 0.41 3.60
C LEU A 106 11.45 0.71 2.10
N LYS A 107 11.58 2.00 1.77
CA LYS A 107 11.62 2.44 0.38
C LYS A 107 13.04 2.23 -0.14
N SER A 108 13.21 1.48 -1.24
CA SER A 108 14.46 1.44 -1.98
C SER A 108 15.04 2.84 -2.20
N ILE A 109 16.37 2.97 -2.24
CA ILE A 109 17.03 4.21 -2.68
C ILE A 109 16.64 4.61 -4.11
N LYS A 110 16.17 3.67 -4.93
CA LYS A 110 15.64 3.89 -6.29
C LYS A 110 14.11 4.06 -6.31
N TYR A 111 13.48 4.20 -5.14
CA TYR A 111 12.04 4.42 -5.02
C TYR A 111 11.58 5.64 -5.83
N SER A 112 10.46 5.46 -6.53
CA SER A 112 9.81 6.51 -7.30
C SER A 112 8.44 6.83 -6.67
N PRO A 113 8.23 8.05 -6.15
CA PRO A 113 6.95 8.42 -5.55
C PRO A 113 5.82 8.49 -6.58
N ALA A 114 4.59 8.20 -6.14
CA ALA A 114 3.39 8.37 -6.93
C ALA A 114 3.18 9.83 -7.36
N ASN A 115 2.92 10.08 -8.65
CA ASN A 115 2.61 11.39 -9.20
C ASN A 115 1.12 11.58 -9.53
N LEU A 116 0.28 11.61 -8.50
CA LEU A 116 -1.17 11.75 -8.68
C LEU A 116 -1.57 13.11 -9.28
N LYS A 117 -0.76 14.15 -9.09
CA LYS A 117 -1.04 15.51 -9.61
C LYS A 117 -1.09 15.53 -11.13
N GLU A 118 -0.19 14.81 -11.77
CA GLU A 118 -0.12 14.73 -13.23
C GLU A 118 -1.37 14.07 -13.80
N ILE A 119 -1.82 12.96 -13.21
CA ILE A 119 -3.04 12.25 -13.62
C ILE A 119 -4.29 13.11 -13.41
N LEU A 120 -4.36 13.82 -12.27
CA LEU A 120 -5.46 14.71 -11.98
C LEU A 120 -5.53 15.90 -12.95
N ALA A 121 -4.41 16.31 -13.55
CA ALA A 121 -4.34 17.46 -14.46
C ALA A 121 -4.70 17.13 -15.93
N GLN A 122 -4.84 15.86 -16.31
CA GLN A 122 -5.23 15.41 -17.67
C GLN A 122 -6.71 15.65 -17.97
#